data_AF-A0A353PSZ7-F1
#
_entry.id   AF-A0A353PSZ7-F1
#
_cell.length_a   1.000
_cell.length_b   1.000
_cell.length_c   1.000
_cell.angle_alpha   90.00
_cell.angle_beta   90.00
_cell.angle_gamma   90.00
#
_symmetry.space_group_name_H-M   'P 1'
#
loop_
_entity.id
_entity.type
_entity.pdbx_description
1 polymer ?
#
loop_
_entity_poly.entity_id
_entity_poly.type
_entity_poly.pdbx_seq_one_letter_code
_entity_poly.pdbx_strand_id
1 'polypeptide(L)' 'MNRVWNFSAGPSVLPVEALREAGDEILNYNETGQSVMEMSHRSKEFQQIID' A
#
# COMPACT_ATOMS: atom_id res chain seq x y z
N MET A 1 3.65 19.43 9.99
CA MET A 1 3.26 18.50 11.08
C MET A 1 4.39 17.51 11.29
N ASN A 2 4.85 17.31 12.53
CA ASN A 2 5.97 16.41 12.85
C ASN A 2 5.46 14.98 13.04
N ARG A 3 6.17 14.00 12.45
CA ARG A 3 5.90 12.57 12.67
C ARG A 3 6.24 12.20 14.12
N VAL A 4 5.39 11.40 14.76
CA VAL A 4 5.62 10.93 16.14
C VAL A 4 6.63 9.79 16.18
N TRP A 5 7.35 9.67 17.29
CA TRP A 5 8.19 8.51 17.58
C TRP A 5 7.32 7.33 18.02
N ASN A 6 7.20 6.31 17.17
CA ASN A 6 6.39 5.13 17.45
C ASN A 6 7.32 3.95 17.84
N PHE A 7 7.33 3.59 19.12
CA PHE A 7 8.08 2.47 19.70
C PHE A 7 7.20 1.25 20.01
N SER A 8 6.01 1.14 19.42
CA SER A 8 5.11 0.02 19.65
C SER A 8 5.73 -1.32 19.26
N ALA A 9 5.48 -2.35 20.08
CA ALA A 9 6.00 -3.70 19.85
C ALA A 9 5.26 -4.48 18.74
N GLY A 10 4.06 -4.04 18.32
CA GLY A 10 3.26 -4.68 17.28
C GLY A 10 1.75 -4.36 17.38
N PRO A 11 1.08 -3.95 16.28
CA PRO A 11 1.66 -3.41 15.05
C PRO A 11 2.59 -2.22 15.34
N SER A 12 3.57 -1.98 14.46
CA SER A 12 4.69 -1.06 14.70
C SER A 12 4.86 -0.04 13.57
N VAL A 13 5.95 0.74 13.62
CA VAL A 13 6.25 1.77 12.62
C VAL A 13 6.49 1.16 11.23
N LEU A 14 5.86 1.74 10.21
CA LEU A 14 6.14 1.45 8.81
C LEU A 14 7.13 2.47 8.21
N PRO A 15 7.91 2.10 7.18
CA PRO A 15 8.71 3.05 6.41
C PRO A 15 7.84 4.18 5.81
N VAL A 16 8.36 5.42 5.75
CA VAL A 16 7.56 6.56 5.25
C VAL A 16 7.31 6.40 3.75
N GLU A 17 8.31 5.93 3.04
CA GLU A 17 8.32 5.66 1.61
C GLU A 17 7.19 4.69 1.21
N ALA A 18 7.05 3.56 1.91
CA ALA A 18 5.99 2.60 1.66
C ALA A 18 4.59 3.17 1.93
N LEU A 19 4.43 3.98 3.00
CA LEU A 19 3.17 4.66 3.29
C LEU A 19 2.80 5.71 2.23
N ARG A 20 3.79 6.40 1.67
CA ARG A 20 3.59 7.40 0.61
C ARG A 20 3.21 6.72 -0.69
N GLU A 21 3.97 5.72 -1.12
CA GLU A 21 3.67 4.94 -2.33
C GLU A 21 2.27 4.34 -2.28
N ALA A 22 1.92 3.65 -1.19
CA ALA A 22 0.58 3.10 -1.01
C ALA A 22 -0.52 4.18 -0.98
N GLY A 23 -0.21 5.37 -0.46
CA GLY A 23 -1.15 6.50 -0.43
C GLY A 23 -1.35 7.16 -1.80
N ASP A 24 -0.27 7.34 -2.55
CA ASP A 24 -0.25 7.98 -3.87
C ASP A 24 -1.02 7.12 -4.90
N GLU A 25 -0.96 5.80 -4.75
CA GLU A 25 -1.59 4.83 -5.67
C GLU A 25 -2.97 4.33 -5.21
N ILE A 26 -3.48 4.79 -4.07
CA ILE A 26 -4.64 4.18 -3.41
C ILE A 26 -5.91 4.16 -4.28
N LEU A 27 -6.06 5.13 -5.19
CA LEU A 27 -7.21 5.25 -6.10
C LEU A 27 -6.99 4.59 -7.46
N ASN A 28 -5.73 4.39 -7.86
CA ASN A 28 -5.37 3.84 -9.16
C ASN A 28 -3.98 3.21 -9.08
N TYR A 29 -3.93 1.92 -8.76
CA TYR A 29 -2.68 1.19 -8.71
C TYR A 29 -2.15 0.97 -10.12
N ASN A 30 -0.92 1.39 -10.39
CA ASN A 30 -0.19 1.14 -11.63
C ASN A 30 -1.03 1.33 -12.92
N GLU A 31 -1.79 2.44 -12.99
CA GLU A 31 -2.64 2.81 -14.14
C GLU A 31 -3.75 1.79 -14.49
N THR A 32 -4.09 0.86 -13.59
CA THR A 32 -5.12 -0.17 -13.81
C THR A 32 -6.55 0.38 -13.83
N GLY A 33 -6.74 1.63 -13.39
CA GLY A 33 -8.05 2.27 -13.26
C GLY A 33 -8.83 1.88 -12.01
N GLN A 34 -8.19 1.17 -11.06
CA GLN A 34 -8.82 0.73 -9.80
C GLN A 34 -7.80 0.69 -8.65
N SER A 35 -8.31 0.72 -7.42
CA SER A 35 -7.51 0.48 -6.22
C SER A 35 -7.03 -0.97 -6.15
N VAL A 36 -5.87 -1.21 -5.54
CA VAL A 36 -5.44 -2.59 -5.16
C VAL A 36 -6.48 -3.30 -4.29
N MET A 37 -7.24 -2.54 -3.49
CA MET A 37 -8.30 -3.08 -2.63
C MET A 37 -9.55 -3.54 -3.40
N GLU A 38 -9.69 -3.15 -4.67
CA GLU A 38 -10.81 -3.50 -5.54
C GLU A 38 -10.44 -4.63 -6.51
N MET A 39 -9.15 -5.00 -6.59
CA MET A 39 -8.65 -6.00 -7.52
C MET A 39 -9.13 -7.41 -7.17
N SER A 40 -9.50 -8.17 -8.20
CA SER A 40 -9.65 -9.63 -8.06
C SER A 40 -8.29 -10.24 -7.68
N HIS A 41 -8.27 -11.07 -6.63
CA HIS A 41 -7.07 -11.81 -6.22
C HIS A 41 -6.52 -12.77 -7.30
N ARG A 42 -7.31 -13.04 -8.36
CA ARG A 42 -6.92 -13.85 -9.53
C ARG A 42 -6.57 -13.01 -10.76
N SER A 43 -6.61 -11.68 -10.67
CA SER A 43 -6.20 -10.78 -11.76
C SER A 43 -4.68 -10.86 -11.98
N LYS A 44 -4.21 -10.61 -13.21
CA LYS A 44 -2.78 -10.65 -13.51
C LYS A 44 -2.02 -9.60 -12.71
N GLU A 45 -2.64 -8.44 -12.53
CA GLU A 45 -2.14 -7.29 -11.80
C GLU A 45 -1.94 -7.63 -10.32
N PHE A 46 -2.91 -8.27 -9.67
CA PHE A 46 -2.76 -8.67 -8.27
C PHE A 46 -1.82 -9.86 -8.08
N GLN A 47 -1.78 -10.80 -9.03
CA GLN A 47 -0.82 -11.92 -9.00
C GLN A 47 0.63 -11.41 -8.97
N GLN A 48 0.95 -10.30 -9.66
CA GLN A 48 2.27 -9.67 -9.56
C GLN A 48 2.64 -9.14 -8.17
N ILE A 49 1.67 -8.96 -7.27
CA ILE A 49 1.88 -8.45 -5.91
C ILE A 49 2.06 -9.61 -4.92
N ILE A 50 1.28 -10.68 -5.08
CA ILE A 50 1.18 -11.77 -4.10
C ILE A 50 2.05 -12.99 -4.41
N ASP A 51 2.44 -13.19 -5.68
CA ASP A 51 3.33 -14.28 -6.10
C ASP A 51 4.81 -13.96 -5.81
#